data_AF-A0A960PHM8-F1
#
_entry.id   AF-A0A960PHM8-F1
#
_cell.length_a   1.000
_cell.length_b   1.000
_cell.length_c   1.000
_cell.angle_alpha   90.00
_cell.angle_beta   90.00
_cell.angle_gamma   90.00
#
_symmetry.space_group_name_H-M   'P 1'
#
loop_
_entity.id
_entity.type
_entity.pdbx_description
1 polymer ?
#
loop_
_entity_poly.entity_id
_entity_poly.type
_entity_poly.pdbx_seq_one_letter_code
_entity_poly.pdbx_strand_id
1 'polypeptide(L)'
;MSIRHPENVDSACCDPAECCPDLVGSILDEDEALELAELLKALADPARLRLVSLISAAPGGEACACDLTEPLGRSQPTVSHHLGQLVAAGILEREQRGRWAWFRLRPQRLTALAGALVGPGAP
;
A
#
# COMPACT_ATOMS: atom_id res chain seq x y z
N MET A 1 40.87 -6.88 -1.49
CA MET A 1 39.47 -7.18 -1.13
C MET A 1 38.76 -5.85 -0.99
N SER A 2 38.33 -5.27 -2.12
CA SER A 2 37.50 -4.07 -2.12
C SER A 2 36.15 -4.48 -2.66
N ILE A 3 35.14 -4.43 -1.79
CA ILE A 3 33.76 -4.61 -2.19
C ILE A 3 33.42 -3.41 -3.07
N ARG A 4 33.17 -3.69 -4.36
CA ARG A 4 32.61 -2.71 -5.29
C ARG A 4 31.20 -2.39 -4.81
N HIS A 5 30.94 -1.12 -4.50
CA HIS A 5 29.58 -0.60 -4.45
C HIS A 5 29.05 -0.57 -5.89
N PRO A 6 27.91 -1.20 -6.21
CA PRO A 6 27.24 -0.92 -7.46
C PRO A 6 26.60 0.47 -7.35
N GLU A 7 27.16 1.37 -8.13
CA GLU A 7 26.68 2.70 -8.43
C GLU A 7 25.27 2.70 -9.06
N ASN A 8 24.38 3.45 -8.40
CA ASN A 8 23.12 4.08 -8.83
C ASN A 8 22.53 3.66 -10.18
N VAL A 9 21.41 2.92 -10.10
CA VAL A 9 20.45 2.78 -11.21
C VAL A 9 19.62 4.05 -11.33
N ASP A 10 19.43 4.47 -12.58
CA ASP A 10 18.94 5.76 -13.04
C ASP A 10 17.66 6.31 -12.37
N SER A 11 17.79 7.61 -12.07
CA SER A 11 16.74 8.56 -11.71
C SER A 11 15.68 8.67 -12.81
N ALA A 12 14.63 7.85 -12.72
CA ALA A 12 13.43 7.98 -13.53
C ALA A 12 12.25 8.43 -12.65
N CYS A 13 12.11 9.74 -12.46
CA CYS A 13 10.86 10.49 -12.19
C CYS A 13 9.84 9.96 -11.16
N CYS A 14 10.15 8.97 -10.32
CA CYS A 14 9.19 8.45 -9.35
C CYS A 14 9.01 9.46 -8.22
N ASP A 15 7.76 9.85 -8.00
CA ASP A 15 7.35 10.48 -6.75
C ASP A 15 7.94 9.67 -5.58
N PRO A 16 8.63 10.30 -4.61
CA PRO A 16 9.24 9.57 -3.49
C PRO A 16 8.21 8.80 -2.66
N ALA A 17 6.92 9.15 -2.78
CA ALA A 17 5.81 8.41 -2.18
C ALA A 17 5.43 7.11 -2.91
N GLU A 18 6.08 6.74 -4.02
CA GLU A 18 5.75 5.56 -4.82
C GLU A 18 6.92 4.57 -4.99
N CYS A 19 8.11 4.87 -4.48
CA CYS A 19 9.22 3.92 -4.45
C CYS A 19 9.25 3.21 -3.09
N CYS A 20 9.36 1.87 -3.08
CA CYS A 20 9.59 1.10 -1.87
C CYS A 20 11.07 0.67 -1.85
N PRO A 21 11.73 0.68 -0.68
CA PRO A 21 13.11 0.23 -0.55
C PRO A 21 13.23 -1.27 -0.87
N ASP A 22 14.34 -1.68 -1.51
CA ASP A 22 14.55 -3.06 -1.97
C ASP A 22 15.03 -3.97 -0.82
N LEU A 23 14.12 -4.76 -0.27
CA LEU A 23 14.40 -5.66 0.86
C LEU A 23 15.32 -6.83 0.46
N VAL A 24 15.36 -7.21 -0.81
CA VAL A 24 16.03 -8.44 -1.29
C VAL A 24 17.34 -8.12 -2.01
N GLY A 25 17.43 -6.98 -2.68
CA GLY A 25 18.58 -6.56 -3.48
C GLY A 25 19.58 -5.64 -2.77
N SER A 26 19.24 -5.03 -1.63
CA SER A 26 20.14 -4.14 -0.89
C SER A 26 20.09 -4.33 0.63
N ILE A 27 21.02 -3.69 1.33
CA ILE A 27 21.00 -3.56 2.79
C ILE A 27 20.16 -2.32 3.12
N LEU A 28 19.11 -2.49 3.91
CA LEU A 28 18.29 -1.38 4.37
C LEU A 28 18.98 -0.63 5.51
N ASP A 29 18.86 0.70 5.49
CA ASP A 29 19.09 1.50 6.68
C ASP A 29 17.87 1.50 7.62
N GLU A 30 17.98 2.20 8.75
CA GLU A 30 16.94 2.21 9.79
C GLU A 30 15.65 2.93 9.33
N ASP A 31 15.79 4.00 8.53
CA ASP A 31 14.66 4.78 8.05
C ASP A 31 13.90 4.00 6.96
N GLU A 32 14.62 3.38 6.01
CA GLU A 32 14.05 2.51 4.99
C GLU A 32 13.30 1.31 5.59
N ALA A 33 13.90 0.69 6.62
CA ALA A 33 13.26 -0.42 7.33
C ALA A 33 11.97 0.01 8.04
N LEU A 34 11.96 1.20 8.64
CA LEU A 34 10.78 1.75 9.32
C LEU A 34 9.65 2.06 8.32
N GLU A 35 9.98 2.66 7.18
CA GLU A 35 9.02 2.97 6.13
C GLU A 35 8.36 1.70 5.57
N LEU A 36 9.16 0.68 5.24
CA LEU A 36 8.67 -0.59 4.74
C LEU A 36 7.84 -1.33 5.81
N ALA A 37 8.27 -1.30 7.06
CA ALA A 37 7.54 -1.91 8.17
C ALA A 37 6.16 -1.29 8.37
N GLU A 38 6.03 0.05 8.31
CA GLU A 38 4.73 0.72 8.43
C GLU A 38 3.79 0.38 7.26
N LEU A 39 4.31 0.27 6.04
CA LEU A 39 3.52 -0.16 4.88
C LEU A 39 3.05 -1.61 5.02
N LEU A 40 3.95 -2.53 5.40
CA LEU A 40 3.61 -3.94 5.65
C LEU A 40 2.62 -4.09 6.80
N LYS A 41 2.79 -3.32 7.88
CA LYS A 41 1.88 -3.28 9.04
C LYS A 41 0.49 -2.80 8.65
N ALA A 42 0.38 -1.83 7.74
CA ALA A 42 -0.91 -1.41 7.20
C ALA A 42 -1.61 -2.52 6.41
N LEU A 43 -0.90 -3.50 5.86
CA LEU A 43 -1.49 -4.68 5.21
C LEU A 43 -1.64 -5.89 6.16
N ALA A 44 -0.85 -6.00 7.21
CA ALA A 44 -0.81 -7.15 8.13
C ALA A 44 -2.00 -7.22 9.11
N ASP A 45 -3.22 -6.96 8.63
CA ASP A 45 -4.48 -7.14 9.36
C ASP A 45 -5.54 -7.79 8.44
N PRO A 46 -6.24 -8.84 8.91
CA PRO A 46 -7.21 -9.55 8.08
C PRO A 46 -8.36 -8.69 7.55
N ALA A 47 -8.83 -7.71 8.31
CA ALA A 47 -9.90 -6.82 7.86
C ALA A 47 -9.38 -5.86 6.78
N ARG A 48 -8.16 -5.33 6.93
CA ARG A 48 -7.52 -4.48 5.93
C ARG A 48 -7.25 -5.23 4.61
N LEU A 49 -6.75 -6.46 4.66
CA LEU A 49 -6.59 -7.29 3.45
C LEU A 49 -7.94 -7.52 2.75
N ARG A 50 -8.99 -7.82 3.51
CA ARG A 50 -10.32 -8.03 2.96
C ARG A 50 -10.92 -6.74 2.37
N LEU A 51 -10.69 -5.59 2.98
CA LEU A 51 -11.08 -4.28 2.44
C LEU A 51 -10.41 -4.01 1.10
N VAL A 52 -9.10 -4.22 1.00
CA VAL A 52 -8.33 -4.06 -0.26
C VAL A 52 -8.92 -4.97 -1.35
N SER A 53 -9.16 -6.25 -1.02
CA SER A 53 -9.77 -7.20 -1.96
C SER A 53 -11.18 -6.77 -2.41
N LEU A 54 -12.03 -6.34 -1.49
CA LEU A 54 -13.40 -5.90 -1.79
C LEU A 54 -13.42 -4.65 -2.68
N ILE A 55 -12.61 -3.64 -2.38
CA ILE A 55 -12.54 -2.42 -3.18
C ILE A 55 -11.98 -2.73 -4.58
N SER A 56 -10.96 -3.59 -4.67
CA SER A 56 -10.39 -3.99 -5.96
C SER A 56 -11.40 -4.75 -6.84
N ALA A 57 -12.31 -5.50 -6.23
CA ALA A 57 -13.34 -6.26 -6.95
C ALA A 57 -14.63 -5.44 -7.23
N ALA A 58 -14.75 -4.25 -6.63
CA ALA A 58 -15.92 -3.41 -6.80
C ALA A 58 -16.04 -2.88 -8.24
N PRO A 59 -17.27 -2.67 -8.75
CA PRO A 59 -17.48 -2.05 -10.05
C PRO A 59 -16.76 -0.70 -10.14
N GLY A 60 -15.94 -0.52 -11.18
CA GLY A 60 -15.17 0.71 -11.35
C GLY A 60 -13.96 0.85 -10.41
N GLY A 61 -13.62 -0.17 -9.61
CA GLY A 61 -12.42 -0.21 -8.78
C GLY A 61 -12.46 0.71 -7.55
N GLU A 62 -13.66 1.06 -7.09
CA GLU A 62 -13.87 1.94 -5.95
C GLU A 62 -15.13 1.55 -5.16
N ALA A 63 -15.18 1.90 -3.87
CA ALA A 63 -16.35 1.64 -3.03
C ALA A 63 -16.60 2.76 -2.01
N CYS A 64 -17.88 2.97 -1.66
CA CYS A 64 -18.27 3.82 -0.53
C CYS A 64 -17.88 3.13 0.79
N ALA A 65 -17.43 3.91 1.78
CA ALA A 65 -17.26 3.41 3.16
C ALA A 65 -18.50 2.69 3.71
N CYS A 66 -19.68 3.18 3.33
CA CYS A 66 -20.98 2.69 3.76
C CYS A 66 -21.26 1.24 3.30
N ASP A 67 -20.83 0.91 2.08
CA ASP A 67 -21.08 -0.40 1.46
C ASP A 67 -20.12 -1.49 1.96
N LEU A 68 -19.09 -1.10 2.73
CA LEU A 68 -18.03 -2.01 3.20
C LEU A 68 -18.31 -2.61 4.58
N THR A 69 -19.31 -2.12 5.31
CA THR A 69 -19.60 -2.57 6.68
C THR A 69 -20.20 -3.98 6.74
N GLU A 70 -21.25 -4.21 5.96
CA GLU A 70 -21.94 -5.49 5.90
C GLU A 70 -21.05 -6.62 5.34
N PRO A 71 -20.31 -6.46 4.21
CA PRO A 71 -19.42 -7.49 3.71
C PRO A 71 -18.29 -7.88 4.67
N LEU A 72 -17.82 -6.95 5.51
CA LEU A 72 -16.83 -7.24 6.55
C LEU A 72 -17.43 -7.78 7.86
N GLY A 73 -18.73 -7.63 8.08
CA GLY A 73 -19.37 -7.95 9.36
C GLY A 73 -18.83 -7.10 10.51
N ARG A 74 -18.52 -5.81 10.24
CA ARG A 74 -17.94 -4.88 11.21
C ARG A 74 -18.73 -3.57 11.27
N SER A 75 -18.63 -2.88 12.41
CA SER A 75 -19.25 -1.57 12.59
C SER A 75 -18.60 -0.50 11.70
N GLN A 76 -19.35 0.54 11.35
CA GLN A 76 -18.82 1.67 10.58
C GLN A 76 -17.59 2.34 11.23
N PRO A 77 -17.55 2.62 12.55
CA PRO A 77 -16.34 3.17 13.18
C PRO A 77 -15.10 2.31 12.97
N THR A 78 -15.25 0.98 13.08
CA THR A 78 -14.16 0.02 12.85
C THR A 78 -13.69 0.05 11.39
N VAL A 79 -14.64 0.03 10.43
CA VAL A 79 -14.31 0.09 9.00
C VAL A 79 -13.63 1.42 8.64
N SER A 80 -14.14 2.55 9.12
CA SER A 80 -13.53 3.86 8.92
C SER A 80 -12.11 3.93 9.47
N HIS A 81 -11.85 3.32 10.63
CA HIS A 81 -10.52 3.26 11.21
C HIS A 81 -9.55 2.50 10.30
N HIS A 82 -9.94 1.32 9.83
CA HIS A 82 -9.12 0.51 8.92
C HIS A 82 -8.87 1.21 7.58
N LEU A 83 -9.89 1.85 7.00
CA LEU A 83 -9.75 2.64 5.78
C LEU A 83 -8.79 3.82 5.99
N GLY A 84 -8.86 4.50 7.13
CA GLY A 84 -7.94 5.57 7.49
C GLY A 84 -6.48 5.11 7.56
N GLN A 85 -6.23 3.93 8.14
CA GLN A 85 -4.87 3.34 8.17
C GLN A 85 -4.34 3.03 6.78
N LEU A 86 -5.19 2.47 5.91
CA LEU A 86 -4.81 2.17 4.52
C LEU A 86 -4.55 3.44 3.69
N VAL A 87 -5.30 4.51 3.93
CA VAL A 87 -5.07 5.82 3.31
C VAL A 87 -3.77 6.45 3.83
N ALA A 88 -3.51 6.39 5.13
CA ALA A 88 -2.28 6.91 5.72
C ALA A 88 -1.02 6.21 5.18
N ALA A 89 -1.12 4.91 4.86
CA ALA A 89 -0.04 4.14 4.24
C ALA A 89 0.08 4.35 2.71
N GLY A 90 -0.83 5.11 2.10
CA GLY A 90 -0.87 5.37 0.66
C GLY A 90 -1.38 4.20 -0.19
N ILE A 91 -1.95 3.16 0.42
CA ILE A 91 -2.51 2.00 -0.29
C ILE A 91 -3.85 2.35 -0.94
N LEU A 92 -4.63 3.19 -0.26
CA LEU A 92 -5.90 3.72 -0.76
C LEU A 92 -5.81 5.23 -0.95
N GLU A 93 -6.56 5.71 -1.93
CA GLU A 93 -6.96 7.11 -2.00
C GLU A 93 -8.39 7.27 -1.51
N ARG A 94 -8.71 8.47 -0.99
CA ARG A 94 -10.03 8.82 -0.48
C ARG A 94 -10.57 10.03 -1.23
N GLU A 95 -11.77 9.91 -1.77
CA GLU A 95 -12.50 11.00 -2.41
C GLU A 95 -13.81 11.28 -1.68
N GLN A 96 -14.12 12.56 -1.43
CA GLN A 96 -15.39 12.97 -0.84
C GLN A 96 -16.39 13.33 -1.94
N ARG A 97 -17.48 12.56 -2.07
CA ARG A 97 -18.57 12.80 -3.03
C ARG A 97 -19.86 13.14 -2.29
N GLY A 98 -20.15 14.43 -2.17
CA GLY A 98 -21.23 14.93 -1.33
C GLY A 98 -21.01 14.51 0.13
N ARG A 99 -21.95 13.75 0.71
CA ARG A 99 -21.84 13.25 2.10
C ARG A 99 -21.08 11.94 2.24
N TRP A 100 -20.67 11.31 1.14
CA TRP A 100 -20.10 9.96 1.14
C TRP A 100 -18.60 9.97 0.84
N ALA A 101 -17.84 9.14 1.55
CA ALA A 101 -16.43 8.93 1.28
C ALA A 101 -16.25 7.67 0.43
N TRP A 102 -15.56 7.83 -0.69
CA TRP A 102 -15.23 6.79 -1.66
C TRP A 102 -13.75 6.45 -1.56
N PHE A 103 -13.42 5.18 -1.74
CA PHE A 103 -12.07 4.67 -1.63
C PHE A 103 -11.70 3.86 -2.87
N ARG A 104 -10.47 4.06 -3.35
CA ARG A 104 -9.90 3.37 -4.50
C ARG A 104 -8.48 2.95 -4.17
N LEU A 105 -8.02 1.83 -4.74
CA LEU A 105 -6.63 1.40 -4.59
C LEU A 105 -5.69 2.34 -5.35
N ARG A 106 -4.47 2.53 -4.83
CA ARG A 106 -3.34 3.06 -5.60
C ARG A 106 -2.48 1.90 -6.08
N PRO A 107 -2.64 1.40 -7.32
CA PRO A 107 -1.94 0.20 -7.79
C PRO A 107 -0.42 0.35 -7.76
N GLN A 108 0.08 1.56 -8.03
CA GLN A 108 1.51 1.88 -8.02
C GLN A 108 2.16 1.54 -6.68
N ARG A 109 1.50 1.86 -5.55
CA ARG A 109 2.00 1.58 -4.21
C ARG A 109 2.11 0.07 -3.93
N LEU A 110 1.16 -0.72 -4.42
CA LEU A 110 1.18 -2.18 -4.29
C LEU A 110 2.22 -2.82 -5.22
N THR A 111 2.38 -2.30 -6.44
CA THR A 111 3.42 -2.73 -7.38
C THR A 111 4.81 -2.48 -6.83
N ALA A 112 5.05 -1.29 -6.25
CA ALA A 112 6.32 -0.95 -5.62
C ALA A 112 6.63 -1.88 -4.44
N LEU A 113 5.64 -2.15 -3.58
CA LEU A 113 5.80 -3.10 -2.48
C LEU A 113 6.11 -4.52 -3.00
N ALA A 114 5.43 -4.98 -4.05
CA ALA A 114 5.71 -6.28 -4.64
C ALA A 114 7.15 -6.34 -5.18
N GLY A 115 7.62 -5.29 -5.87
CA GLY A 115 9.00 -5.18 -6.35
C GLY A 115 10.02 -5.28 -5.21
N ALA A 116 9.78 -4.55 -4.12
CA ALA A 116 10.63 -4.57 -2.92
C ALA A 116 10.74 -5.97 -2.28
N LEU A 117 9.69 -6.79 -2.34
CA LEU A 117 9.66 -8.12 -1.70
C LEU A 117 10.20 -9.25 -2.58
N VAL A 118 10.23 -9.04 -3.89
CA VAL A 118 10.53 -10.09 -4.88
C VAL A 118 11.95 -9.93 -5.45
N GLY A 119 12.52 -8.72 -5.38
CA GLY A 119 13.82 -8.37 -5.92
C GLY A 119 13.83 -8.26 -7.46
N PRO A 120 14.86 -7.62 -8.06
CA PRO A 120 15.01 -7.53 -9.50
C PRO A 120 15.46 -8.88 -10.08
N GLY A 121 14.53 -9.83 -10.27
CA GLY A 121 14.85 -11.09 -10.93
C GLY A 121 13.95 -12.30 -10.68
N ALA A 122 12.74 -12.16 -10.14
CA ALA A 122 11.81 -13.29 -10.14
C ALA A 122 11.19 -13.50 -11.54
N PRO A 123 11.02 -14.76 -11.97
CA PRO A 123 10.59 -15.12 -13.33
C PRO A 123 9.16 -14.69 -13.68
#